data_AF-A0A8I6XCN1-F1
#
_entry.id   AF-A0A8I6XCN1-F1
#
_cell.length_a   1.000
_cell.length_b   1.000
_cell.length_c   1.000
_cell.angle_alpha   90.00
_cell.angle_beta   90.00
_cell.angle_gamma   90.00
#
_symmetry.space_group_name_H-M   'P 1'
#
loop_
_entity.id
_entity.type
_entity.pdbx_description
1 polymer ?
#
loop_
_entity_poly.entity_id
_entity_poly.type
_entity_poly.pdbx_seq_one_letter_code
_entity_poly.pdbx_strand_id
1 'polypeptide(L)'
;MSESRGSIAFFTSYRPPLPLDIFCCPVPASSGQEELHLTDGLSYNYNCQPIPSAALKTIVKRLDLAPEATVEADVDSGHLTSLAFVSERQHNLETLQVGLRFADNGEVKVFTLADIYGCYDPYSV
;
A
#
# COMPACT_ATOMS: atom_id res chain seq x y z
N MET A 1 -9.66 -7.19 -19.98
CA MET A 1 -8.26 -7.47 -20.35
C MET A 1 -7.41 -7.01 -19.17
N SER A 2 -6.90 -7.96 -18.37
CA SER A 2 -6.19 -7.66 -17.12
C SER A 2 -4.76 -7.24 -17.46
N GLU A 3 -4.47 -5.95 -17.45
CA GLU A 3 -3.08 -5.48 -17.45
C GLU A 3 -2.45 -5.87 -16.11
N SER A 4 -1.55 -6.86 -16.14
CA SER A 4 -0.63 -7.11 -15.04
C SER A 4 0.38 -5.98 -15.01
N ARG A 5 0.13 -4.97 -14.17
CA ARG A 5 1.07 -3.86 -13.95
C ARG A 5 2.24 -4.42 -13.16
N GLY A 6 3.41 -4.38 -13.80
CA GLY A 6 4.55 -5.26 -13.52
C GLY A 6 5.01 -5.28 -12.06
N SER A 7 5.36 -6.48 -11.59
CA SER A 7 6.03 -6.67 -10.31
C SER A 7 7.54 -6.61 -10.48
N ILE A 8 8.20 -5.75 -9.70
CA ILE A 8 9.66 -5.79 -9.57
C ILE A 8 9.98 -6.60 -8.32
N ALA A 9 10.50 -7.81 -8.51
CA ALA A 9 10.97 -8.67 -7.42
C ALA A 9 12.49 -8.86 -7.55
N PHE A 10 13.23 -8.45 -6.52
CA PHE A 10 14.65 -8.72 -6.40
C PHE A 10 14.84 -9.93 -5.50
N PHE A 11 15.25 -11.05 -6.08
CA PHE A 11 15.71 -12.22 -5.33
C PHE A 11 17.23 -12.25 -5.40
N THR A 12 17.89 -12.09 -4.25
CA THR A 12 19.32 -12.37 -4.16
C THR A 12 19.58 -13.20 -2.92
N SER A 13 20.00 -14.45 -3.11
CA SER A 13 20.18 -15.43 -2.03
C SER A 13 21.33 -15.11 -1.06
N TYR A 14 22.09 -14.02 -1.30
CA TYR A 14 23.32 -13.70 -0.56
C TYR A 14 23.63 -12.20 -0.46
N ARG A 15 22.70 -11.31 -0.82
CA ARG A 15 22.90 -9.86 -0.64
C ARG A 15 21.99 -9.38 0.49
N PRO A 16 22.46 -8.47 1.38
CA PRO A 16 21.57 -7.81 2.32
C PRO A 16 20.40 -7.20 1.54
N PRO A 17 19.17 -7.25 2.07
CA PRO A 17 18.04 -6.52 1.50
C PRO A 17 18.50 -5.10 1.18
N LEU A 18 18.23 -4.61 -0.04
CA LEU A 18 18.51 -3.22 -0.37
C LEU A 18 17.30 -2.41 0.09
N PRO A 19 17.46 -1.28 0.80
CA PRO A 19 16.31 -0.46 1.13
C PRO A 19 15.83 0.13 -0.19
N LEU A 20 14.71 -0.37 -0.69
CA LEU A 20 14.09 0.16 -1.89
C LEU A 20 13.04 1.18 -1.46
N ASP A 21 13.28 2.40 -1.88
CA ASP A 21 12.29 3.46 -1.83
C ASP A 21 11.22 3.15 -2.89
N ILE A 22 9.97 3.03 -2.42
CA ILE A 22 8.82 2.80 -3.28
C ILE A 22 8.17 4.16 -3.53
N PHE A 23 8.00 4.51 -4.80
CA PHE A 23 7.31 5.72 -5.21
C PHE A 23 6.01 5.38 -5.93
N CYS A 24 5.02 6.27 -5.83
CA CYS A 24 3.77 6.18 -6.56
C CYS A 24 3.54 7.44 -7.38
N CYS A 25 3.11 7.27 -8.62
CA CYS A 25 2.68 8.36 -9.49
C CYS A 25 1.22 8.15 -9.95
N PRO A 26 0.44 9.24 -10.12
CA PRO A 26 -0.86 9.15 -10.78
C PRO A 26 -0.72 8.68 -12.23
N VAL A 27 -1.78 8.03 -12.74
CA VAL A 27 -1.88 7.61 -14.14
C VAL A 27 -3.05 8.34 -14.80
N PRO A 28 -2.85 9.10 -15.90
CA PRO A 28 -1.57 9.32 -16.60
C PRO A 28 -0.63 10.21 -15.78
N ALA A 29 0.67 9.95 -15.87
CA ALA A 29 1.67 10.80 -15.22
C ALA A 29 1.69 12.16 -15.92
N SER A 30 1.25 13.22 -15.24
CA SER A 30 1.25 14.58 -15.80
C SER A 30 2.63 15.22 -15.71
N SER A 31 3.42 14.90 -14.67
CA SER A 31 4.81 15.34 -14.52
C SER A 31 5.60 14.48 -13.53
N GLY A 32 6.94 14.48 -13.62
CA GLY A 32 7.81 13.77 -12.67
C GLY A 32 7.82 14.34 -11.25
N GLN A 33 7.15 15.48 -11.00
CA GLN A 33 7.05 16.08 -9.67
C GLN A 33 5.90 15.50 -8.83
N GLU A 34 5.13 14.55 -9.39
CA GLU A 34 4.00 13.90 -8.72
C GLU A 34 4.37 12.54 -8.11
N GLU A 35 5.66 12.19 -8.12
CA GLU A 35 6.17 11.00 -7.45
C GLU A 35 6.08 11.16 -5.94
N LEU A 36 5.14 10.44 -5.32
CA LEU A 36 4.93 10.43 -3.89
C LEU A 36 5.68 9.25 -3.28
N HIS A 37 6.45 9.52 -2.23
CA HIS A 37 7.16 8.48 -1.50
C HIS A 37 6.18 7.66 -0.67
N LEU A 38 6.10 6.36 -0.93
CA LEU A 38 5.26 5.41 -0.20
C LEU A 38 5.99 4.81 1.01
N THR A 39 7.27 5.12 1.18
CA THR A 39 8.10 4.55 2.25
C THR A 39 8.59 5.57 3.26
N ASP A 40 9.13 5.08 4.36
CA ASP A 40 9.72 5.88 5.43
C ASP A 40 11.18 6.26 5.14
N GLY A 41 11.78 5.73 4.05
CA GLY A 41 13.18 5.96 3.67
C GLY A 41 14.19 5.31 4.63
N LEU A 42 13.70 4.51 5.57
CA LEU A 42 14.50 3.87 6.62
C LEU A 42 14.38 2.34 6.56
N SER A 43 13.19 1.84 6.26
CA SER A 43 12.92 0.41 6.29
C SER A 43 13.18 -0.27 4.95
N TYR A 44 13.57 -1.53 4.99
CA TYR A 44 13.67 -2.38 3.81
C TYR A 44 12.26 -2.71 3.31
N ASN A 45 11.93 -2.32 2.07
CA ASN A 45 10.63 -2.60 1.45
C ASN A 45 10.78 -3.34 0.12
N TYR A 46 9.93 -4.34 -0.15
CA TYR A 46 9.97 -5.12 -1.40
C TYR A 46 8.64 -5.81 -1.72
N ASN A 47 8.58 -6.46 -2.90
CA ASN A 47 7.43 -7.24 -3.37
C ASN A 47 6.14 -6.42 -3.52
N CYS A 48 6.28 -5.21 -4.08
CA CYS A 48 5.25 -4.24 -4.36
C CYS A 48 4.21 -4.77 -5.36
N GLN A 49 3.00 -5.10 -4.89
CA GLN A 49 1.90 -5.60 -5.71
C GLN A 49 0.68 -4.68 -5.63
N PRO A 50 0.08 -4.29 -6.77
CA PRO A 50 -1.18 -3.54 -6.74
C PRO A 50 -2.30 -4.42 -6.17
N ILE A 51 -3.15 -3.84 -5.31
CA ILE A 51 -4.31 -4.57 -4.79
C ILE A 51 -5.48 -4.40 -5.77
N PRO A 52 -6.14 -5.50 -6.20
CA PRO A 52 -7.31 -5.41 -7.07
C PRO A 52 -8.45 -4.60 -6.45
N SER A 53 -9.20 -3.87 -7.28
CA SER A 53 -10.29 -2.98 -6.83
C SER A 53 -11.30 -3.66 -5.89
N ALA A 54 -11.68 -4.91 -6.17
CA ALA A 54 -12.61 -5.66 -5.33
C ALA A 54 -12.06 -5.92 -3.91
N ALA A 55 -10.76 -6.25 -3.80
CA ALA A 55 -10.10 -6.43 -2.52
C ALA A 55 -9.90 -5.08 -1.81
N LEU A 56 -9.56 -4.03 -2.56
CA LEU A 56 -9.39 -2.68 -2.01
C LEU A 56 -10.66 -2.15 -1.36
N LYS A 57 -11.82 -2.27 -2.03
CA LYS A 57 -13.13 -1.91 -1.46
C LYS A 57 -13.38 -2.60 -0.11
N THR A 58 -13.02 -3.88 -0.01
CA THR A 58 -13.15 -4.65 1.24
C THR A 58 -12.22 -4.14 2.33
N ILE A 59 -10.97 -3.80 2.00
CA ILE A 59 -9.99 -3.27 2.96
C ILE A 59 -10.43 -1.92 3.50
N VAL A 60 -10.84 -1.00 2.62
CA VAL A 60 -11.24 0.35 3.02
C VAL A 60 -12.48 0.33 3.90
N LYS A 61 -13.45 -0.56 3.59
CA LYS A 61 -14.63 -0.79 4.42
C LYS A 61 -14.27 -1.25 5.84
N ARG A 62 -13.23 -2.07 6.00
CA ARG A 62 -12.77 -2.53 7.32
C ARG A 62 -12.05 -1.45 8.10
N LEU A 63 -11.31 -0.58 7.41
CA LEU A 63 -10.59 0.54 8.02
C LEU A 63 -11.49 1.72 8.38
N ASP A 64 -12.78 1.69 8.03
CA ASP A 64 -13.78 2.74 8.29
C ASP A 64 -13.32 4.16 7.86
N LEU A 65 -12.64 4.24 6.71
CA LEU A 65 -11.98 5.48 6.28
C LEU A 65 -12.95 6.53 5.73
N ALA A 66 -14.11 6.13 5.20
CA ALA A 66 -15.09 7.02 4.58
C ALA A 66 -16.43 6.29 4.29
N PRO A 67 -17.52 7.03 3.97
CA PRO A 67 -18.79 6.44 3.52
C PRO A 67 -18.61 5.52 2.31
N GLU A 68 -19.24 4.34 2.34
CA GLU A 68 -19.05 3.27 1.34
C GLU A 68 -19.25 3.74 -0.10
N ALA A 69 -20.27 4.58 -0.35
CA ALA A 69 -20.59 5.07 -1.70
C ALA A 69 -19.49 5.96 -2.30
N THR A 70 -18.78 6.72 -1.46
CA THR A 70 -17.66 7.58 -1.88
C THR A 70 -16.43 6.72 -2.16
N VAL A 71 -16.14 5.77 -1.27
CA VAL A 71 -15.02 4.83 -1.42
C VAL A 71 -15.11 4.03 -2.70
N GLU A 72 -16.27 3.47 -3.02
CA GLU A 72 -16.40 2.66 -4.23
C GLU A 72 -16.18 3.48 -5.50
N ALA A 73 -16.72 4.70 -5.56
CA ALA A 73 -16.53 5.61 -6.67
C ALA A 73 -15.06 6.04 -6.80
N ASP A 74 -14.38 6.30 -5.69
CA ASP A 74 -12.96 6.70 -5.69
C ASP A 74 -12.05 5.54 -6.13
N VAL A 75 -12.36 4.31 -5.74
CA VAL A 75 -11.62 3.11 -6.18
C VAL A 75 -11.83 2.85 -7.67
N ASP A 76 -13.06 2.96 -8.15
CA ASP A 76 -13.39 2.66 -9.55
C ASP A 76 -12.88 3.75 -10.51
N SER A 77 -12.83 5.00 -10.05
CA SER A 77 -12.26 6.14 -10.80
C SER A 77 -10.74 6.24 -10.72
N GLY A 78 -10.10 5.53 -9.77
CA GLY A 78 -8.66 5.60 -9.52
C GLY A 78 -8.21 6.79 -8.67
N HIS A 79 -9.15 7.52 -8.05
CA HIS A 79 -8.85 8.53 -7.02
C HIS A 79 -8.31 7.89 -5.73
N LEU A 80 -8.65 6.63 -5.46
CA LEU A 80 -8.07 5.82 -4.39
C LEU A 80 -7.34 4.61 -4.99
N THR A 81 -6.02 4.61 -4.84
CA THR A 81 -5.14 3.51 -5.31
C THR A 81 -4.43 2.85 -4.14
N SER A 82 -4.00 1.60 -4.32
CA SER A 82 -3.36 0.86 -3.24
C SER A 82 -2.33 -0.15 -3.69
N LEU A 83 -1.42 -0.47 -2.78
CA LEU A 83 -0.29 -1.34 -3.03
C LEU A 83 0.06 -2.11 -1.75
N ALA A 84 0.29 -3.41 -1.88
CA ALA A 84 0.80 -4.27 -0.82
C ALA A 84 2.31 -4.44 -0.98
N PHE A 85 3.06 -4.35 0.11
CA PHE A 85 4.51 -4.56 0.11
C PHE A 85 4.96 -5.16 1.44
N VAL A 86 6.09 -5.85 1.44
CA VAL A 86 6.73 -6.34 2.66
C VAL A 86 7.67 -5.27 3.18
N SER A 87 7.69 -5.07 4.50
CA SER A 87 8.46 -4.03 5.17
C SER A 87 9.04 -4.50 6.51
N GLU A 88 10.30 -4.15 6.80
CA GLU A 88 10.95 -4.45 8.09
C GLU A 88 10.73 -3.37 9.17
N ARG A 89 9.76 -2.47 8.98
CA ARG A 89 9.43 -1.34 9.90
C ARG A 89 9.29 -1.72 11.37
N GLN A 90 8.82 -2.93 11.65
CA GLN A 90 8.46 -3.35 13.01
C GLN A 90 9.56 -4.24 13.59
N HIS A 91 10.48 -3.64 14.34
CA HIS A 91 11.54 -4.38 15.08
C HIS A 91 12.42 -5.28 14.19
N ASN A 92 12.68 -4.89 12.93
CA ASN A 92 13.39 -5.70 11.93
C ASN A 92 12.66 -7.02 11.59
N LEU A 93 11.35 -7.09 11.82
CA LEU A 93 10.51 -8.20 11.37
C LEU A 93 9.88 -7.82 10.03
N GLU A 94 9.99 -8.74 9.08
CA GLU A 94 9.28 -8.66 7.81
C GLU A 94 7.76 -8.69 8.07
N THR A 95 7.09 -7.59 7.72
CA THR A 95 5.66 -7.42 7.91
C THR A 95 4.98 -7.02 6.61
N LEU A 96 3.82 -7.61 6.33
CA LEU A 96 3.02 -7.22 5.18
C LEU A 96 2.29 -5.91 5.49
N GLN A 97 2.51 -4.90 4.66
CA GLN A 97 1.94 -3.57 4.76
C GLN A 97 1.07 -3.27 3.54
N VAL A 98 0.04 -2.45 3.74
CA VAL A 98 -0.85 -1.95 2.71
C VAL A 98 -0.75 -0.43 2.66
N GLY A 99 -0.21 0.10 1.57
CA GLY A 99 -0.21 1.54 1.28
C GLY A 99 -1.47 1.94 0.52
N LEU A 100 -2.16 2.97 0.99
CA LEU A 100 -3.27 3.64 0.31
C LEU A 100 -2.82 5.04 -0.11
N ARG A 101 -3.10 5.41 -1.36
CA ARG A 101 -2.87 6.75 -1.90
C ARG A 101 -4.19 7.39 -2.28
N PHE A 102 -4.42 8.58 -1.75
CA PHE A 102 -5.57 9.43 -2.04
C PHE A 102 -5.15 10.52 -3.03
N ALA A 103 -5.78 10.57 -4.20
CA ALA A 103 -5.42 11.49 -5.26
C ALA A 103 -5.74 12.96 -4.90
N ASP A 104 -6.82 13.19 -4.16
CA ASP A 104 -7.36 14.53 -3.91
C ASP A 104 -6.43 15.41 -3.07
N ASN A 105 -5.71 14.80 -2.13
CA ASN A 105 -4.82 15.50 -1.19
C ASN A 105 -3.35 15.06 -1.33
N GLY A 106 -3.04 14.13 -2.23
CA GLY A 106 -1.69 13.57 -2.39
C GLY A 106 -1.22 12.82 -1.14
N GLU A 107 -2.13 12.43 -0.25
CA GLU A 107 -1.79 11.77 1.00
C GLU A 107 -1.59 10.28 0.78
N VAL A 108 -0.57 9.74 1.44
CA VAL A 108 -0.29 8.31 1.48
C VAL A 108 -0.41 7.85 2.92
N LYS A 109 -1.23 6.83 3.15
CA LYS A 109 -1.39 6.17 4.45
C LYS A 109 -0.94 4.72 4.34
N VAL A 110 -0.20 4.23 5.33
CA VAL A 110 0.25 2.83 5.37
C VAL A 110 -0.39 2.15 6.57
N PHE A 111 -0.96 0.98 6.32
CA PHE A 111 -1.67 0.17 7.29
C PHE A 111 -1.05 -1.22 7.38
N THR A 112 -1.00 -1.76 8.58
CA THR A 112 -0.63 -3.15 8.85
C THR A 112 -1.84 -4.06 8.65
N LEU A 113 -1.61 -5.37 8.56
CA LEU A 113 -2.72 -6.33 8.62
C LEU A 113 -3.48 -6.27 9.94
N ALA A 114 -2.82 -5.92 11.05
CA ALA A 114 -3.48 -5.78 12.34
C ALA A 114 -4.44 -4.58 12.35
N ASP A 115 -4.13 -3.49 11.65
CA ASP A 115 -5.04 -2.34 11.51
C ASP A 115 -6.29 -2.71 10.70
N ILE A 116 -6.16 -3.60 9.72
CA ILE A 116 -7.25 -4.00 8.81
C ILE A 116 -8.12 -5.11 9.41
N TYR A 117 -7.51 -6.08 10.09
CA TYR A 117 -8.18 -7.31 10.57
C TYR A 117 -8.33 -7.36 12.09
N GLY A 118 -7.77 -6.39 12.81
CA GLY A 118 -7.63 -6.42 14.26
C GLY A 118 -6.43 -7.28 14.68
N CYS A 119 -5.82 -6.90 15.81
CA CYS A 119 -5.01 -7.81 16.59
C CYS A 119 -5.92 -8.50 17.61
N TYR A 120 -5.77 -9.81 17.79
CA TYR A 120 -6.35 -10.46 18.96
C TYR A 120 -5.57 -9.96 20.18
N ASP A 121 -6.18 -9.11 20.99
CA ASP A 121 -5.64 -8.75 22.30
C ASP A 121 -6.19 -9.73 23.36
N PRO A 122 -5.41 -10.74 23.79
CA PRO A 122 -5.84 -11.69 24.82
C PRO A 122 -6.14 -11.04 26.17
N TYR A 123 -5.85 -9.75 26.36
CA TYR A 123 -6.01 -9.04 27.62
C TYR A 123 -7.05 -7.91 27.58
N SER A 124 -7.83 -7.78 26.50
CA SER A 124 -8.95 -6.84 26.44
C SER A 124 -10.12 -7.34 27.31
N VAL A 125 -10.38 -6.64 28.43
CA VAL A 125 -11.48 -6.87 29.40
C VAL A 125 -12.61 -5.89 29.18
#